data_AF-A0AAU6GLY2-F1
#
_entry.id   AF-A0AAU6GLY2-F1
#
_cell.length_a   1.000
_cell.length_b   1.000
_cell.length_c   1.000
_cell.angle_alpha   90.00
_cell.angle_beta   90.00
_cell.angle_gamma   90.00
#
_symmetry.space_group_name_H-M   'P 1'
#
loop_
_entity.id
_entity.type
_entity.pdbx_description
1 polymer ?
#
loop_
_entity_poly.entity_id
_entity_poly.type
_entity_poly.pdbx_seq_one_letter_code
_entity_poly.pdbx_strand_id
1 'polypeptide(L)'
;MIEYVPYSGEPGAHSPAVICDACHKQIVGEGLAVWRIKLRVKDEPRQQTPLYTTHKRECEQALHSQLNGQYPLDENWIDFSEEIDVFLKQLSKNINRSPIDDPDGS
;
A
#
# COMPACT_ATOMS: atom_id res chain seq x y z
N MET A 1 7.52 -1.03 -2.27
CA MET A 1 8.08 -1.64 -1.04
C MET A 1 7.72 -0.66 0.06
N ILE A 2 6.90 -1.03 1.05
CA ILE A 2 6.58 -0.06 2.11
C ILE A 2 7.81 0.13 2.98
N GLU A 3 8.35 1.34 2.98
CA GLU A 3 9.39 1.73 3.93
C GLU A 3 8.74 2.25 5.21
N TYR A 4 8.99 1.55 6.32
CA TYR A 4 8.64 2.00 7.66
C TYR A 4 9.77 2.84 8.21
N VAL A 5 9.44 4.05 8.67
CA VAL A 5 10.43 4.91 9.31
C VAL A 5 9.99 5.31 10.72
N PRO A 6 10.90 5.29 11.71
CA PRO A 6 10.62 5.92 12.98
C PRO A 6 10.42 7.42 12.74
N TYR A 7 9.29 7.95 13.19
CA TYR A 7 9.02 9.39 13.12
C TYR A 7 10.08 10.16 13.91
N SER A 8 10.71 11.14 13.27
CA SER A 8 11.81 11.94 13.83
C SER A 8 11.40 13.37 14.23
N GLY A 9 10.09 13.65 14.34
CA GLY A 9 9.57 14.95 14.77
C GLY A 9 9.44 15.11 16.29
N GLU A 10 8.65 16.10 16.72
CA GLU A 10 8.59 16.50 18.15
C GLU A 10 8.29 15.33 19.11
N PRO A 11 8.91 15.32 20.31
CA PRO A 11 8.72 14.26 21.29
C PRO A 11 7.25 14.17 21.72
N GLY A 12 6.59 13.05 21.38
CA GLY A 12 5.20 12.79 21.76
C GLY A 12 4.34 12.14 20.67
N ALA A 13 4.74 12.24 19.39
CA ALA A 13 4.06 11.60 18.28
C ALA A 13 4.78 10.31 17.85
N HIS A 14 4.68 9.26 18.66
CA HIS A 14 5.14 7.91 18.28
C HIS A 14 4.12 7.24 17.34
N SER A 15 3.89 7.84 16.17
CA SER A 15 3.06 7.25 15.14
C SER A 15 3.94 6.58 14.09
N PRO A 16 3.67 5.33 13.67
CA PRO A 16 4.36 4.76 12.53
C PRO A 16 4.14 5.68 11.33
N ALA A 17 5.23 6.15 10.73
CA ALA A 17 5.19 6.90 9.49
C ALA A 17 5.60 5.98 8.35
N VAL A 18 4.90 6.10 7.23
CA VAL A 18 5.30 5.47 5.96
C VAL A 18 5.81 6.56 5.01
N ILE A 19 6.60 6.19 4.02
CA ILE A 19 7.14 7.14 3.03
C ILE A 19 6.27 7.15 1.78
N CYS A 20 5.81 8.33 1.39
CA CYS A 20 5.06 8.51 0.15
C CYS A 20 5.95 8.22 -1.06
N ASP A 21 5.59 7.21 -1.88
CA ASP A 21 6.37 6.78 -3.04
C ASP A 21 6.43 7.83 -4.16
N ALA A 22 5.51 8.80 -4.18
CA ALA A 22 5.48 9.85 -5.20
C ALA A 22 6.44 11.02 -4.92
N CYS A 23 6.66 11.36 -3.64
CA CYS A 23 7.41 12.58 -3.27
C CYS A 23 8.39 12.40 -2.09
N HIS A 24 8.52 11.18 -1.58
CA HIS A 24 9.43 10.78 -0.50
C HIS A 24 9.23 11.52 0.84
N LYS A 25 8.06 12.12 1.05
CA LYS A 25 7.69 12.72 2.34
C LYS A 25 7.08 11.69 3.28
N GLN A 26 7.29 11.86 4.57
CA GLN A 26 6.63 11.05 5.60
C GLN A 26 5.12 11.29 5.61
N ILE A 27 4.36 10.21 5.70
CA ILE A 27 2.93 10.19 5.89
C ILE A 27 2.68 9.96 7.38
N VAL A 28 2.08 10.94 8.05
CA VAL A 28 1.67 10.86 9.45
C VAL A 28 0.17 11.14 9.48
N GLY A 29 -0.64 10.10 9.60
CA GLY A 29 -2.10 10.19 9.53
C GLY A 29 -2.66 9.76 8.17
N GLU A 30 -3.46 10.63 7.55
CA GLU A 30 -4.23 10.32 6.34
C GLU A 30 -3.35 10.05 5.11
N GLY A 31 -3.68 8.98 4.39
CA GLY A 31 -3.07 8.60 3.12
C GLY A 31 -3.58 7.23 2.66
N LEU A 32 -3.11 6.79 1.50
CA LEU A 32 -3.55 5.57 0.83
C LEU A 32 -2.40 4.60 0.61
N ALA A 33 -2.62 3.33 0.93
CA ALA A 33 -1.84 2.21 0.43
C ALA A 33 -2.44 1.78 -0.93
N VAL A 34 -1.62 1.66 -1.97
CA VAL A 34 -2.04 1.46 -3.36
C VAL A 34 -1.28 0.27 -3.96
N TRP A 35 -1.99 -0.61 -4.65
CA TRP A 35 -1.41 -1.72 -5.42
C TRP A 35 -2.33 -2.10 -6.59
N ARG A 36 -1.78 -2.82 -7.57
CA ARG A 36 -2.56 -3.40 -8.66
C ARG A 36 -2.51 -4.91 -8.65
N ILE A 37 -3.59 -5.53 -9.09
CA ILE A 37 -3.68 -6.98 -9.31
C ILE A 37 -4.00 -7.20 -10.79
N LYS A 38 -3.28 -8.12 -11.43
CA LYS A 38 -3.61 -8.55 -12.79
C LYS A 38 -4.71 -9.58 -12.73
N LEU A 39 -5.82 -9.35 -13.43
CA LEU A 39 -6.87 -10.35 -13.57
C LEU A 39 -6.28 -11.60 -14.21
N ARG A 40 -6.66 -12.77 -13.67
CA ARG A 40 -6.16 -14.04 -14.18
C ARG A 40 -6.68 -14.28 -15.59
N VAL A 41 -5.74 -14.39 -16.53
CA VAL A 41 -5.95 -15.17 -17.74
C VAL A 41 -5.70 -16.63 -17.38
N LYS A 42 -6.46 -17.55 -17.99
CA LYS A 42 -6.37 -18.98 -17.69
C LYS A 42 -4.92 -19.46 -17.80
N ASP A 43 -4.48 -20.24 -16.81
CA ASP A 43 -3.15 -20.83 -16.69
C ASP A 43 -1.98 -19.87 -16.37
N GLU A 44 -2.24 -18.58 -16.08
CA GLU A 44 -1.23 -17.63 -15.59
C GLU A 44 -1.20 -17.54 -14.05
N PRO A 45 0.01 -17.40 -13.43
CA PRO A 45 0.11 -17.13 -12.01
C PRO A 45 -0.51 -15.77 -11.66
N ARG A 46 -1.05 -15.64 -10.43
CA ARG A 46 -1.56 -14.35 -9.94
C ARG A 46 -0.40 -13.36 -9.86
N GLN A 47 -0.55 -12.22 -10.53
CA GLN A 47 0.43 -11.13 -10.47
C GLN A 47 -0.15 -9.95 -9.68
N GLN A 48 0.71 -9.33 -8.88
CA GLN A 48 0.41 -8.10 -8.15
C GLN A 48 1.64 -7.21 -8.16
N THR A 49 1.44 -5.90 -8.11
CA THR A 49 2.54 -4.95 -7.98
C THR A 49 3.10 -4.98 -6.56
N PRO A 50 4.27 -4.37 -6.32
CA PRO A 50 4.60 -3.91 -5.00
C PRO A 50 3.48 -3.05 -4.41
N LEU A 51 3.45 -2.98 -3.08
CA LEU A 51 2.61 -2.04 -2.36
C LEU A 51 3.33 -0.68 -2.29
N TYR A 52 2.58 0.38 -2.58
CA TYR A 52 2.99 1.78 -2.58
C TYR A 52 2.11 2.58 -1.61
N THR A 53 2.53 3.79 -1.23
CA THR A 53 1.78 4.67 -0.35
C THR A 53 1.79 6.13 -0.83
N THR A 54 0.69 6.87 -0.59
CA THR A 54 0.56 8.29 -0.95
C THR A 54 -0.20 9.07 0.12
N HIS A 55 0.14 10.36 0.34
CA HIS A 55 -0.47 11.16 1.43
C HIS A 55 -1.44 12.26 0.96
N LYS A 56 -1.58 12.47 -0.35
CA LYS A 56 -2.42 13.51 -0.96
C LYS A 56 -2.89 13.05 -2.35
N ARG A 57 -4.02 13.59 -2.79
CA ARG A 57 -4.60 13.34 -4.12
C ARG A 57 -3.63 13.59 -5.28
N GLU A 58 -2.80 14.63 -5.21
CA GLU A 58 -1.80 14.90 -6.27
C GLU A 58 -0.72 13.81 -6.34
N CYS A 59 -0.29 13.29 -5.19
CA CYS A 59 0.67 12.19 -5.11
C CYS A 59 0.06 10.87 -5.60
N GLU A 60 -1.21 10.62 -5.30
CA GLU A 60 -1.99 9.51 -5.82
C GLU A 60 -2.04 9.57 -7.36
N GLN A 61 -2.45 10.70 -7.95
CA GLN A 61 -2.51 10.87 -9.40
C GLN A 61 -1.14 10.68 -10.08
N ALA A 62 -0.08 11.20 -9.46
CA ALA A 62 1.29 11.01 -9.94
C ALA A 62 1.69 9.53 -9.91
N LEU A 63 1.38 8.82 -8.81
CA LEU A 63 1.62 7.39 -8.68
C LEU A 63 0.84 6.59 -9.73
N HIS A 64 -0.47 6.82 -9.91
CA HIS A 64 -1.26 6.12 -10.93
C HIS A 64 -0.72 6.37 -12.34
N SER A 65 -0.23 7.58 -12.63
CA SER A 65 0.42 7.88 -13.92
C SER A 65 1.69 7.06 -14.13
N GLN A 66 2.52 6.90 -13.08
CA GLN A 66 3.70 6.04 -13.12
C GLN A 66 3.33 4.57 -13.29
N LEU A 67 2.34 4.09 -12.54
CA LEU A 67 1.86 2.71 -12.61
C LEU A 67 1.25 2.38 -13.96
N ASN A 68 0.56 3.34 -14.60
CA ASN A 68 0.02 3.16 -15.95
C ASN A 68 1.11 2.94 -17.00
N GLY A 69 2.33 3.43 -16.78
CA GLY A 69 3.45 3.15 -17.69
C GLY A 69 3.98 1.72 -17.61
N GLN A 70 3.85 1.05 -16.46
CA GLN A 70 4.44 -0.27 -16.21
C GLN A 70 3.41 -1.39 -16.09
N TYR A 71 2.21 -1.07 -15.65
CA TYR A 71 1.12 -1.98 -15.30
C TYR A 71 -0.21 -1.43 -15.83
N PRO A 72 -0.35 -1.24 -17.15
CA PRO A 72 -1.45 -0.47 -17.71
C PRO A 72 -2.80 -1.20 -17.54
N LEU A 73 -3.87 -0.42 -17.33
CA LEU A 73 -5.20 -0.96 -17.01
C LEU A 73 -5.83 -1.77 -18.17
N ASP A 74 -5.45 -1.47 -19.41
CA ASP A 74 -5.89 -2.19 -20.61
C ASP A 74 -5.24 -3.57 -20.77
N GLU A 75 -4.16 -3.86 -20.03
CA GLU A 75 -3.56 -5.20 -19.91
C GLU A 75 -4.14 -6.01 -18.74
N ASN A 76 -5.40 -5.73 -18.38
CA ASN A 76 -6.15 -6.41 -17.32
C ASN A 76 -5.60 -6.19 -15.90
N TRP A 77 -4.86 -5.11 -15.67
CA TRP A 77 -4.52 -4.66 -14.32
C TRP A 77 -5.69 -3.89 -13.71
N ILE A 78 -5.94 -4.09 -12.41
CA ILE A 78 -6.97 -3.38 -11.65
C ILE A 78 -6.32 -2.65 -10.49
N ASP A 79 -6.75 -1.41 -10.26
CA ASP A 79 -6.36 -0.57 -9.13
C ASP A 79 -7.07 -0.96 -7.83
N PHE A 80 -6.30 -1.08 -6.76
CA PHE A 80 -6.77 -1.24 -5.38
C PHE A 80 -6.12 -0.18 -4.50
N SER A 81 -6.91 0.38 -3.58
CA SER A 81 -6.44 1.34 -2.59
C SER A 81 -7.15 1.17 -1.26
N GLU A 82 -6.45 1.38 -0.16
CA GLU A 82 -7.00 1.37 1.21
C GLU A 82 -6.38 2.50 2.02
N GLU A 83 -7.13 3.05 2.98
CA GLU A 83 -6.59 4.02 3.94
C GLU A 83 -5.42 3.41 4.73
N ILE A 84 -4.32 4.15 4.84
CA ILE A 84 -3.08 3.65 5.46
C ILE A 84 -3.29 3.23 6.91
N ASP A 85 -4.09 3.96 7.68
CA ASP A 85 -4.33 3.62 9.08
C ASP A 85 -5.12 2.30 9.21
N VAL A 86 -6.09 2.06 8.32
CA VAL A 86 -6.84 0.80 8.24
C VAL A 86 -5.90 -0.34 7.84
N PHE A 87 -5.11 -0.15 6.78
CA PHE A 87 -4.13 -1.13 6.32
C PHE A 87 -3.13 -1.51 7.42
N LEU A 88 -2.58 -0.51 8.12
CA LEU A 88 -1.63 -0.72 9.22
C LEU A 88 -2.28 -1.42 10.42
N LYS A 89 -3.52 -1.09 10.77
CA LYS A 89 -4.28 -1.78 11.82
C LYS A 89 -4.46 -3.26 11.45
N GLN A 90 -4.84 -3.58 10.22
CA GLN A 90 -4.97 -4.97 9.76
C GLN A 90 -3.63 -5.70 9.80
N LEU A 91 -2.56 -5.09 9.29
CA LEU A 91 -1.22 -5.68 9.34
C LEU A 91 -0.78 -5.97 10.78
N SER A 92 -1.03 -5.05 11.71
CA SER A 92 -0.69 -5.24 13.13
C SER A 92 -1.44 -6.41 13.79
N LYS A 93 -2.69 -6.66 13.41
CA LYS A 93 -3.45 -7.83 13.89
C LYS A 93 -2.82 -9.13 13.40
N ASN A 94 -2.32 -9.13 12.18
CA ASN A 94 -1.68 -10.29 11.55
C ASN A 94 -0.26 -10.56 12.08
N ILE A 95 0.36 -9.65 12.83
CA ILE A 95 1.66 -9.92 13.47
C ILE A 95 1.54 -11.03 14.52
N ASN A 96 0.40 -11.10 15.22
CA ASN A 96 0.17 -12.07 16.29
C ASN A 96 -0.61 -13.31 15.83
N ARG A 97 -0.91 -13.40 14.53
CA ARG A 97 -1.66 -14.51 13.94
C ARG A 97 -1.04 -14.89 12.60
N SER A 98 -0.44 -16.07 12.53
CA SER A 98 0.03 -16.59 11.25
C SER A 98 -1.20 -16.82 10.34
N PRO A 99 -1.20 -16.31 9.10
CA PRO A 99 -2.26 -16.62 8.13
C PRO A 99 -2.37 -18.12 7.80
N ILE A 100 -1.33 -18.90 8.14
CA ILE A 100 -1.35 -20.37 8.05
C ILE A 100 -2.24 -20.98 9.13
N ASP A 101 -2.35 -20.33 10.29
CA ASP A 101 -3.08 -20.83 11.46
C ASP A 101 -4.51 -20.24 11.57
N ASP A 102 -4.82 -19.20 10.78
CA ASP A 102 -6.15 -18.54 10.72
C ASP A 102 -6.46 -18.09 9.28
N PRO A 103 -6.83 -19.03 8.37
CA PRO A 103 -7.04 -18.73 6.95
C PRO A 103 -8.27 -17.84 6.70
N ASP A 104 -9.20 -17.77 7.66
CA ASP A 104 -10.44 -16.99 7.56
C ASP A 104 -10.34 -15.62 8.26
N GLY A 105 -9.21 -15.33 8.94
CA GLY A 105 -8.93 -14.04 9.57
C GLY A 105 -9.89 -13.64 10.70
N SER A 106 -10.44 -14.62 11.44
CA SER A 106 -11.50 -14.43 12.46
C SER A 106 -10.93 -14.34 13.87
#